data_AF-A0A916S632-F1
#
_entry.id   AF-A0A916S632-F1
#
_cell.length_a   1.000
_cell.length_b   1.000
_cell.length_c   1.000
_cell.angle_alpha   90.00
_cell.angle_beta   90.00
_cell.angle_gamma   90.00
#
_symmetry.space_group_name_H-M   'P 1'
#
loop_
_entity.id
_entity.type
_entity.pdbx_description
1 polymer ?
#
loop_
_entity_poly.entity_id
_entity_poly.type
_entity_poly.pdbx_seq_one_letter_code
_entity_poly.pdbx_strand_id
1 'polypeptide(L)'
;MRKKRKWIIVAVILLIIVISQIFVNVKYLYNPVTFPKGNVSDITRLSYTDFIRPLVFEAVTWDNDGNQYFYQYISDEKEIKNMIKLFDKSTKLVDYSMDDFLEDMNEAETIGKYTFHLKQLVIVNGQEIAGKTLFSFDFYEGKEVFKVSNAHFYELTNEFRDALFSALSDESKWVAY
;
A
#
# COMPACT_ATOMS: atom_id res chain seq x y z
N MET A 1 17.35 -43.14 22.10
CA MET A 1 17.83 -41.76 21.87
C MET A 1 17.40 -41.12 20.54
N ARG A 2 17.35 -41.85 19.41
CA ARG A 2 16.95 -41.30 18.09
C ARG A 2 15.56 -40.66 18.03
N LYS A 3 14.53 -41.24 18.68
CA LYS A 3 13.17 -40.68 18.70
C LYS A 3 13.08 -39.36 19.47
N LYS A 4 13.74 -39.25 20.63
CA LYS A 4 13.78 -38.00 21.44
C LYS A 4 14.47 -36.85 20.68
N ARG A 5 15.56 -37.14 19.95
CA ARG A 5 16.22 -36.15 19.07
C ARG A 5 15.32 -35.66 17.93
N LYS A 6 14.53 -36.55 17.31
CA LYS A 6 13.56 -36.15 16.26
C LYS A 6 12.50 -35.19 16.78
N TRP A 7 11.94 -35.45 17.97
CA TRP A 7 10.96 -34.56 18.59
C TRP A 7 11.54 -33.19 18.96
N ILE A 8 12.79 -33.13 19.41
CA ILE A 8 13.49 -31.86 19.65
C ILE A 8 13.63 -31.06 18.35
N ILE A 9 14.03 -31.70 17.25
CA ILE A 9 14.17 -31.03 15.95
C ILE A 9 12.82 -30.49 15.46
N VAL A 10 11.74 -31.27 15.58
CA VAL A 10 10.39 -30.83 15.21
C VAL A 10 9.94 -29.64 16.05
N ALA A 11 10.19 -29.67 17.37
CA ALA A 11 9.85 -28.55 18.26
C ALA A 11 10.63 -27.27 17.92
N VAL A 12 11.92 -27.40 17.57
CA VAL A 12 12.75 -26.26 17.14
C VAL A 12 12.25 -25.66 15.82
N ILE A 13 11.87 -26.50 14.85
CA ILE A 13 11.30 -26.02 13.57
C ILE A 13 9.98 -25.29 13.81
N LEU A 14 9.07 -25.85 14.62
CA LEU A 14 7.83 -25.19 14.99
C LEU A 14 8.07 -23.84 15.68
N LEU A 15 9.03 -23.78 16.60
CA LEU A 15 9.40 -22.54 17.27
C LEU A 15 9.93 -21.50 16.28
N ILE A 16 10.77 -21.90 15.32
CA ILE A 16 11.27 -21.01 14.26
C ILE A 16 10.15 -20.51 13.37
N ILE A 17 9.17 -21.35 13.02
CA ILE A 17 8.00 -20.96 12.23
C ILE A 17 7.16 -19.92 12.99
N VAL A 18 6.88 -20.15 14.28
CA VAL A 18 6.12 -19.22 15.12
C VAL A 18 6.86 -17.90 15.28
N ILE A 19 8.17 -17.94 15.57
CA ILE A 19 9.00 -16.72 15.69
C ILE A 19 9.05 -15.98 14.35
N SER A 20 9.15 -16.69 13.23
CA SER A 20 9.14 -16.08 11.89
C SER A 20 7.79 -15.44 11.59
N GLN A 21 6.68 -16.07 11.95
CA GLN A 21 5.34 -15.49 11.81
C GLN A 21 5.16 -14.26 12.69
N ILE A 22 5.59 -14.29 13.95
CA ILE A 22 5.58 -13.12 14.84
C ILE A 22 6.45 -12.01 14.24
N PHE A 23 7.67 -12.33 13.82
CA PHE A 23 8.58 -11.35 13.21
C PHE A 23 7.98 -10.74 11.94
N VAL A 24 7.36 -11.55 11.08
CA VAL A 24 6.67 -11.09 9.87
C VAL A 24 5.48 -10.18 10.23
N ASN A 25 4.64 -10.57 11.18
CA ASN A 25 3.49 -9.77 11.62
C ASN A 25 3.89 -8.47 12.35
N VAL A 26 5.04 -8.46 13.05
CA VAL A 26 5.56 -7.26 13.74
C VAL A 26 6.26 -6.33 12.75
N LYS A 27 6.91 -6.88 11.71
CA LYS A 27 7.71 -6.10 10.77
C LYS A 27 6.94 -5.69 9.52
N TYR A 28 5.86 -6.35 9.14
CA TYR A 28 5.03 -5.99 8.00
C TYR A 28 3.63 -5.65 8.50
N LEU A 29 3.14 -4.45 8.18
CA LEU A 29 1.78 -4.03 8.52
C LEU A 29 0.75 -4.99 7.88
N TYR A 30 1.08 -5.50 6.69
CA TYR A 30 0.33 -6.51 5.94
C TYR A 30 1.29 -7.45 5.20
N ASN A 31 1.00 -8.75 5.16
CA ASN A 31 1.70 -9.74 4.33
C ASN A 31 0.72 -10.30 3.29
N PRO A 32 1.15 -10.61 2.05
CA PRO A 32 0.33 -11.30 1.03
C PRO A 32 -0.49 -12.50 1.51
N VAL A 33 -0.01 -13.23 2.53
CA VAL A 33 -0.70 -14.40 3.11
C VAL A 33 -1.78 -14.01 4.13
N THR A 34 -1.64 -12.85 4.78
CA THR A 34 -2.57 -12.34 5.80
C THR A 34 -3.46 -11.22 5.28
N PHE A 35 -3.42 -10.94 3.97
CA PHE A 35 -4.30 -9.97 3.34
C PHE A 35 -5.76 -10.45 3.46
N PRO A 36 -6.61 -9.68 4.14
CA PRO A 36 -7.94 -10.12 4.53
C PRO A 36 -8.89 -10.23 3.34
N LYS A 37 -9.97 -11.01 3.49
CA LYS A 37 -11.13 -10.99 2.61
C LYS A 37 -12.16 -10.02 3.23
N GLY A 38 -12.53 -8.93 2.54
CA GLY A 38 -13.48 -7.92 3.04
C GLY A 38 -12.89 -6.51 3.20
N ASN A 39 -13.63 -5.63 3.89
CA ASN A 39 -13.25 -4.23 4.14
C ASN A 39 -12.01 -4.14 5.04
N VAL A 40 -11.06 -3.24 4.73
CA VAL A 40 -9.83 -3.06 5.52
C VAL A 40 -10.16 -2.62 6.96
N SER A 41 -11.24 -1.86 7.14
CA SER A 41 -11.78 -1.40 8.42
C SER A 41 -12.28 -2.50 9.37
N ASP A 42 -12.65 -3.68 8.85
CA ASP A 42 -13.36 -4.71 9.64
C ASP A 42 -12.44 -5.57 10.52
N ILE A 43 -11.12 -5.34 10.46
CA ILE A 43 -10.15 -6.35 10.93
C ILE A 43 -9.55 -6.06 12.29
N THR A 44 -9.42 -4.82 12.75
CA THR A 44 -9.01 -4.54 14.15
C THR A 44 -9.03 -3.05 14.45
N ARG A 45 -9.10 -2.69 15.75
CA ARG A 45 -9.04 -1.33 16.31
C ARG A 45 -7.71 -0.59 16.03
N LEU A 46 -7.25 -0.55 14.79
CA LEU A 46 -6.19 0.34 14.36
C LEU A 46 -6.85 1.47 13.57
N SER A 47 -7.33 2.46 14.31
CA SER A 47 -7.52 3.80 13.77
C SER A 47 -6.13 4.32 13.41
N TYR A 48 -5.81 4.35 12.11
CA TYR A 48 -4.55 4.80 11.51
C TYR A 48 -4.19 6.28 11.78
N THR A 49 -4.82 6.93 12.75
CA THR A 49 -4.68 8.36 13.01
C THR A 49 -3.47 8.72 13.85
N ASP A 50 -2.83 7.75 14.52
CA ASP A 50 -1.87 7.99 15.58
C ASP A 50 -0.50 7.33 15.29
N PHE A 51 0.21 7.83 14.28
CA PHE A 51 1.58 7.41 14.00
C PHE A 51 2.59 8.21 14.83
N ILE A 52 3.54 7.52 15.49
CA ILE A 52 4.60 8.14 16.31
C ILE A 52 5.56 9.01 15.48
N ARG A 53 5.69 8.73 14.18
CA ARG A 53 6.58 9.44 13.26
C ARG A 53 5.78 10.05 12.11
N PRO A 54 6.23 11.18 11.54
CA PRO A 54 5.61 11.79 10.38
C PRO A 54 5.46 10.79 9.24
N LEU A 55 4.33 10.85 8.56
CA LEU A 55 4.03 10.08 7.37
C LEU A 55 4.11 10.99 6.15
N VAL A 56 4.41 10.38 5.01
CA VAL A 56 4.27 11.03 3.70
C VAL A 56 3.68 10.03 2.72
N PHE A 57 2.86 10.51 1.78
CA PHE A 57 2.62 9.77 0.55
C PHE A 57 3.66 10.19 -0.47
N GLU A 58 4.36 9.22 -1.06
CA GLU A 58 5.07 9.41 -2.30
C GLU A 58 4.14 8.95 -3.42
N ALA A 59 3.77 9.86 -4.31
CA ALA A 59 3.02 9.55 -5.50
C ALA A 59 3.98 9.55 -6.69
N VAL A 60 3.95 8.49 -7.47
CA VAL A 60 4.76 8.29 -8.67
C VAL A 60 3.83 8.06 -9.83
N THR A 61 4.07 8.75 -10.93
CA THR A 61 3.24 8.61 -12.11
C THR A 61 4.06 8.10 -13.29
N TRP A 62 3.45 7.19 -14.03
CA TRP A 62 4.07 6.44 -15.11
C TRP A 62 3.30 6.65 -16.41
N ASP A 63 4.04 6.75 -17.50
CA ASP A 63 3.48 6.75 -18.85
C ASP A 63 3.12 5.32 -19.30
N ASN A 64 2.53 5.21 -20.49
CA ASN A 64 2.11 3.93 -21.06
C ASN A 64 3.30 3.02 -21.46
N ASP A 65 4.49 3.60 -21.64
CA ASP A 65 5.72 2.85 -21.93
C ASP A 65 6.42 2.36 -20.64
N GLY A 66 5.83 2.65 -19.47
CA GLY A 66 6.36 2.27 -18.16
C GLY A 66 7.50 3.17 -17.68
N ASN A 67 7.73 4.31 -18.32
CA ASN A 67 8.67 5.30 -17.84
C ASN A 67 8.00 6.16 -16.76
N GLN A 68 8.76 6.43 -15.70
CA GLN A 68 8.37 7.38 -14.69
C GLN A 68 8.49 8.80 -15.28
N TYR A 69 7.42 9.60 -15.19
CA TYR A 69 7.46 10.97 -15.71
C TYR A 69 7.48 12.04 -14.61
N PHE A 70 6.88 11.80 -13.44
CA PHE A 70 7.12 12.62 -12.24
C PHE A 70 6.88 11.86 -10.94
N TYR A 71 7.31 12.44 -9.83
CA TYR A 71 6.84 12.08 -8.49
C TYR A 71 6.62 13.31 -7.60
N GLN A 72 5.85 13.14 -6.53
CA GLN A 72 5.53 14.17 -5.55
C GLN A 72 5.47 13.57 -4.14
N TYR A 73 5.94 14.32 -3.13
CA TYR A 73 5.68 14.02 -1.73
C TYR A 73 4.49 14.83 -1.21
N ILE A 74 3.50 14.14 -0.66
CA ILE A 74 2.37 14.72 0.05
C ILE A 74 2.66 14.57 1.55
N SER A 75 2.90 15.70 2.21
CA SER A 75 3.28 15.78 3.63
C SER A 75 2.24 16.46 4.53
N ASP A 76 1.14 16.97 3.96
CA ASP A 76 0.05 17.56 4.75
C ASP A 76 -0.65 16.50 5.59
N GLU A 77 -0.63 16.68 6.91
CA GLU A 77 -1.15 15.70 7.86
C GLU A 77 -2.67 15.44 7.67
N LYS A 78 -3.44 16.47 7.30
CA LYS A 78 -4.88 16.37 7.12
C LYS A 78 -5.20 15.59 5.84
N GLU A 79 -4.50 15.87 4.75
CA GLU A 79 -4.60 15.11 3.50
C GLU A 79 -4.23 13.64 3.68
N ILE A 80 -3.10 13.38 4.36
CA ILE A 80 -2.66 12.01 4.68
C ILE A 80 -3.72 11.27 5.49
N LYS A 81 -4.22 11.89 6.58
CA LYS A 81 -5.27 11.29 7.41
C LYS A 81 -6.56 11.02 6.63
N ASN A 82 -6.92 11.91 5.70
CA ASN A 82 -8.09 11.72 4.86
C ASN A 82 -7.92 10.54 3.90
N MET A 83 -6.80 10.50 3.17
CA MET A 83 -6.49 9.41 2.23
C MET A 83 -6.43 8.05 2.93
N ILE A 84 -5.82 7.95 4.12
CA ILE A 84 -5.78 6.69 4.86
C ILE A 84 -7.19 6.25 5.29
N LYS A 85 -8.05 7.18 5.74
CA LYS A 85 -9.44 6.86 6.07
C LYS A 85 -10.24 6.36 4.87
N LEU A 86 -9.99 6.91 3.69
CA LEU A 86 -10.67 6.50 2.45
C LEU A 86 -10.17 5.11 2.01
N PHE A 87 -8.86 4.87 2.10
CA PHE A 87 -8.27 3.55 1.91
C PHE A 87 -8.87 2.50 2.86
N ASP A 88 -8.97 2.80 4.16
CA ASP A 88 -9.50 1.87 5.17
C ASP A 88 -10.96 1.47 4.92
N LYS A 89 -11.74 2.37 4.31
CA LYS A 89 -13.15 2.15 3.96
C LYS A 89 -13.37 1.48 2.60
N SER A 90 -12.30 1.23 1.83
CA SER A 90 -12.41 0.74 0.47
C SER A 90 -12.82 -0.74 0.45
N THR A 91 -13.83 -1.05 -0.36
CA THR A 91 -14.38 -2.40 -0.49
C THR A 91 -13.43 -3.30 -1.27
N LYS A 92 -13.04 -4.44 -0.72
CA LYS A 92 -12.28 -5.46 -1.46
C LYS A 92 -13.16 -6.17 -2.49
N LEU A 93 -12.67 -6.28 -3.71
CA LEU A 93 -13.29 -7.05 -4.78
C LEU A 93 -12.85 -8.52 -4.67
N VAL A 94 -13.75 -9.41 -4.24
CA VAL A 94 -13.41 -10.79 -3.85
C VAL A 94 -13.17 -11.70 -5.06
N ASP A 95 -13.91 -11.48 -6.14
CA ASP A 95 -13.89 -12.29 -7.36
C ASP A 95 -13.25 -11.55 -8.55
N TYR A 96 -12.46 -10.51 -8.26
CA TYR A 96 -11.77 -9.70 -9.26
C TYR A 96 -10.29 -10.10 -9.32
N SER A 97 -9.87 -10.60 -10.47
CA SER A 97 -8.56 -11.16 -10.72
C SER A 97 -7.63 -10.18 -11.43
N MET A 98 -6.37 -10.58 -11.61
CA MET A 98 -5.44 -9.81 -12.45
C MET A 98 -5.90 -9.79 -13.91
N ASP A 99 -6.54 -10.85 -14.39
CA ASP A 99 -7.03 -10.90 -15.77
C ASP A 99 -8.18 -9.91 -15.94
N ASP A 100 -9.13 -9.84 -14.99
CA ASP A 100 -10.19 -8.83 -14.99
C ASP A 100 -9.61 -7.40 -14.93
N PHE A 101 -8.58 -7.21 -14.09
CA PHE A 101 -7.89 -5.92 -14.00
C PHE A 101 -7.21 -5.51 -15.31
N LEU A 102 -6.59 -6.45 -16.03
CA LEU A 102 -5.94 -6.20 -17.31
C LEU A 102 -6.94 -6.07 -18.46
N GLU A 103 -8.05 -6.81 -18.44
CA GLU A 103 -9.14 -6.65 -19.42
C GLU A 103 -9.82 -5.29 -19.29
N ASP A 104 -10.04 -4.82 -18.06
CA ASP A 104 -10.53 -3.47 -17.79
C ASP A 104 -9.52 -2.39 -18.22
N MET A 105 -8.22 -2.72 -18.30
CA MET A 105 -7.17 -1.88 -18.87
C MET A 105 -7.17 -1.95 -20.41
N ASN A 106 -8.22 -1.45 -21.04
CA ASN A 106 -8.18 -1.19 -22.48
C ASN A 106 -7.16 -0.06 -22.73
N GLU A 107 -5.97 -0.39 -23.24
CA GLU A 107 -4.80 0.51 -23.34
C GLU A 107 -5.11 1.84 -24.05
N ALA A 108 -6.07 1.84 -24.98
CA ALA A 108 -6.47 3.03 -25.74
C ALA A 108 -7.16 4.13 -24.90
N GLU A 109 -7.71 3.80 -23.72
CA GLU A 109 -8.41 4.75 -22.84
C GLU A 109 -7.60 5.12 -21.59
N THR A 110 -6.44 4.49 -21.39
CA THR A 110 -5.69 4.60 -20.14
C THR A 110 -4.62 5.67 -20.30
N ILE A 111 -4.79 6.80 -19.60
CA ILE A 111 -3.96 8.01 -19.78
C ILE A 111 -2.72 8.01 -18.87
N GLY A 112 -2.77 7.32 -17.74
CA GLY A 112 -1.63 7.25 -16.83
C GLY A 112 -1.83 6.23 -15.71
N LYS A 113 -0.71 5.65 -15.26
CA LYS A 113 -0.66 4.81 -14.06
C LYS A 113 -0.14 5.65 -12.89
N TYR A 114 -0.84 5.57 -11.77
CA TYR A 114 -0.47 6.23 -10.53
C TYR A 114 -0.10 5.15 -9.50
N THR A 115 1.06 5.31 -8.87
CA THR A 115 1.52 4.48 -7.77
C THR A 115 1.69 5.36 -6.54
N PHE A 116 1.00 5.01 -5.46
CA PHE A 116 1.10 5.69 -4.17
C PHE A 116 1.80 4.79 -3.16
N HIS A 117 2.80 5.35 -2.47
CA HIS A 117 3.50 4.71 -1.36
C HIS A 117 3.27 5.51 -0.09
N LEU A 118 2.58 4.94 0.90
CA LEU A 118 2.59 5.51 2.23
C LEU A 118 3.93 5.16 2.89
N LYS A 119 4.73 6.17 3.21
CA LYS A 119 6.03 6.02 3.84
C LYS A 119 6.03 6.63 5.23
N GLN A 120 6.70 5.96 6.15
CA GLN A 120 7.05 6.56 7.43
C GLN A 120 8.39 7.27 7.29
N LEU A 121 8.44 8.59 7.49
CA LEU A 121 9.69 9.34 7.41
C LEU A 121 10.67 8.93 8.52
N VAL A 122 11.95 8.88 8.16
CA VAL A 122 13.04 8.75 9.12
C VAL A 122 13.84 10.04 9.08
N ILE A 123 13.79 10.80 10.17
CA ILE A 123 14.59 12.01 10.32
C ILE A 123 15.94 11.59 10.91
N VAL A 124 17.01 11.75 10.15
CA VAL A 124 18.39 11.52 10.62
C VAL A 124 19.13 12.85 10.54
N ASN A 125 19.67 13.31 11.67
CA ASN A 125 20.41 14.56 11.76
C ASN A 125 19.65 15.80 11.21
N GLY A 126 18.34 15.84 11.40
CA GLY A 126 17.49 16.94 10.91
C GLY A 126 17.20 16.91 9.40
N GLN A 127 17.69 15.92 8.67
CA GLN A 127 17.30 15.66 7.28
C GLN A 127 16.20 14.61 7.21
N GLU A 128 15.17 14.92 6.43
CA GLU A 128 14.11 13.97 6.09
C GLU A 128 14.63 12.96 5.08
N ILE A 129 14.78 11.71 5.52
CA ILE A 129 15.11 10.60 4.64
C ILE A 129 13.81 9.84 4.41
N ALA A 130 13.44 9.67 3.14
CA ALA A 130 12.31 8.84 2.73
C ALA A 130 12.47 7.46 3.36
N GLY A 131 11.63 7.18 4.36
CA GLY A 131 11.79 6.00 5.18
C GLY A 131 11.02 4.81 4.62
N LYS A 132 10.65 3.89 5.50
CA LYS A 132 10.09 2.60 5.12
C LYS A 132 8.68 2.77 4.53
N THR A 133 8.44 2.17 3.37
CA THR A 133 7.09 2.00 2.81
C THR A 133 6.27 1.09 3.72
N LEU A 134 5.14 1.60 4.20
CA LEU A 134 4.17 0.89 5.03
C LEU A 134 3.21 0.08 4.17
N PHE A 135 2.67 0.70 3.12
CA PHE A 135 1.91 0.04 2.07
C PHE A 135 1.99 0.82 0.76
N SER A 136 1.61 0.17 -0.33
CA SER A 136 1.52 0.80 -1.64
C SER A 136 0.32 0.29 -2.41
N PHE A 137 -0.21 1.15 -3.27
CA PHE A 137 -1.26 0.78 -4.20
C PHE A 137 -1.06 1.47 -5.54
N ASP A 138 -1.54 0.79 -6.59
CA ASP A 138 -1.53 1.26 -7.96
C ASP A 138 -2.96 1.47 -8.42
N PHE A 139 -3.22 2.49 -9.22
CA PHE A 139 -4.45 2.61 -10.00
C PHE A 139 -4.16 3.26 -11.35
N TYR A 140 -5.13 3.17 -12.24
CA TYR A 140 -5.06 3.77 -13.57
C TYR A 140 -6.09 4.89 -13.70
N GLU A 141 -5.73 5.91 -14.46
CA GLU A 141 -6.64 7.01 -14.76
C GLU A 141 -7.93 6.50 -15.40
N GLY A 142 -9.07 7.03 -14.97
CA GLY A 142 -10.38 6.64 -15.49
C GLY A 142 -10.90 5.30 -15.00
N LYS A 143 -10.19 4.58 -14.12
CA LYS A 143 -10.65 3.31 -13.56
C LYS A 143 -11.17 3.47 -12.12
N GLU A 144 -12.12 2.63 -11.76
CA GLU A 144 -12.77 2.60 -10.44
C GLU A 144 -12.21 1.48 -9.55
N VAL A 145 -11.00 1.01 -9.84
CA VAL A 145 -10.33 -0.06 -9.10
C VAL A 145 -8.89 0.33 -8.84
N PHE A 146 -8.43 0.07 -7.61
CA PHE A 146 -7.03 0.14 -7.25
C PHE A 146 -6.51 -1.21 -6.77
N LYS A 147 -5.24 -1.47 -7.08
CA LYS A 147 -4.53 -2.70 -6.76
C LYS A 147 -3.59 -2.47 -5.59
N VAL A 148 -3.77 -3.21 -4.50
CA VAL A 148 -2.91 -3.20 -3.32
C VAL A 148 -2.08 -4.48 -3.29
N SER A 149 -0.75 -4.33 -3.34
CA SER A 149 0.14 -5.48 -3.59
C SER A 149 -0.21 -6.20 -4.91
N ASN A 150 0.64 -7.10 -5.42
CA ASN A 150 0.44 -7.71 -6.74
C ASN A 150 -0.79 -8.65 -6.88
N ALA A 151 -1.74 -8.65 -5.93
CA ALA A 151 -2.78 -9.68 -5.85
C ALA A 151 -4.10 -9.26 -5.20
N HIS A 152 -4.29 -8.00 -4.78
CA HIS A 152 -5.55 -7.58 -4.13
C HIS A 152 -6.13 -6.34 -4.77
N PHE A 153 -7.43 -6.37 -5.04
CA PHE A 153 -8.15 -5.32 -5.76
C PHE A 153 -9.26 -4.76 -4.89
N TYR A 154 -9.41 -3.44 -4.95
CA TYR A 154 -10.32 -2.68 -4.13
C TYR A 154 -11.01 -1.62 -4.97
N GLU A 155 -12.25 -1.30 -4.61
CA GLU A 155 -13.02 -0.23 -5.25
C GLU A 155 -12.37 1.14 -4.99
N LEU A 156 -12.06 1.86 -6.07
CA LEU A 156 -11.63 3.26 -6.03
C LEU A 156 -12.86 4.16 -6.16
N THR A 157 -13.43 4.55 -5.02
CA THR A 157 -14.58 5.46 -5.00
C THR A 157 -14.21 6.83 -5.57
N ASN A 158 -15.20 7.55 -6.11
CA ASN A 158 -15.00 8.93 -6.60
C ASN A 158 -14.42 9.84 -5.52
N GLU A 159 -14.90 9.73 -4.27
CA GLU A 159 -14.37 10.50 -3.13
C GLU A 159 -12.87 10.24 -2.90
N PHE A 160 -12.44 8.97 -2.99
CA PHE A 160 -11.03 8.64 -2.83
C PHE A 160 -10.19 9.12 -4.00
N ARG A 161 -10.67 8.91 -5.24
CA ARG A 161 -10.02 9.41 -6.46
C ARG A 161 -9.82 10.92 -6.45
N ASP A 162 -10.86 11.67 -6.09
CA ASP A 162 -10.81 13.13 -6.04
C ASP A 162 -9.83 13.62 -4.96
N ALA A 163 -9.76 12.95 -3.81
CA ALA A 163 -8.76 13.25 -2.78
C ALA A 163 -7.32 13.03 -3.27
N LEU A 164 -7.08 11.96 -4.04
CA LEU A 164 -5.76 11.65 -4.61
C LEU A 164 -5.35 12.71 -5.63
N PHE A 165 -6.23 13.05 -6.59
CA PHE A 165 -5.93 14.06 -7.59
C PHE A 165 -5.82 15.47 -7.03
N SER A 166 -6.64 15.81 -6.02
CA SER A 166 -6.50 17.08 -5.30
C SER A 166 -5.12 17.21 -4.66
N ALA A 167 -4.60 16.14 -4.04
CA ALA A 167 -3.27 16.16 -3.43
C ALA A 167 -2.14 16.25 -4.49
N LEU A 168 -2.38 15.70 -5.68
CA LEU A 168 -1.46 15.76 -6.83
C LEU A 168 -1.48 17.10 -7.59
N SER A 169 -2.52 17.92 -7.41
CA SER A 169 -2.73 19.14 -8.20
C SER A 169 -1.71 20.26 -7.95
N ASP A 170 -0.91 20.16 -6.88
CA ASP A 170 0.11 21.15 -6.55
C ASP A 170 1.40 20.89 -7.33
N GLU A 171 1.43 21.39 -8.58
CA GLU A 171 2.56 21.27 -9.51
C GLU A 171 3.87 21.82 -8.93
N SER A 172 3.82 22.74 -7.96
CA SER A 172 5.03 23.30 -7.33
C SER A 172 5.83 22.28 -6.52
N LYS A 173 5.18 21.16 -6.15
CA LYS A 173 5.78 20.05 -5.41
C LYS A 173 6.26 18.91 -6.32
N TRP A 174 6.08 19.04 -7.63
CA TRP A 174 6.46 18.00 -8.59
C TRP A 174 7.96 17.97 -8.78
N VAL A 175 8.51 16.75 -8.81
CA VAL A 175 9.88 16.49 -9.23
C VAL A 175 9.82 15.71 -10.53
N ALA A 176 10.16 16.38 -11.63
CA ALA A 176 10.24 15.79 -12.97
C ALA A 176 11.61 15.15 -13.21
N TYR A 177 11.65 14.08 -14.02
CA TYR A 177 12.87 13.39 -14.44
C TYR A 177 13.29 13.77 -15.87
#